data_AF-A0A8J7LZ49-F1
#
_entry.id   AF-A0A8J7LZ49-F1
#
_cell.length_a   1.000
_cell.length_b   1.000
_cell.length_c   1.000
_cell.angle_alpha   90.00
_cell.angle_beta   90.00
_cell.angle_gamma   90.00
#
_symmetry.space_group_name_H-M   'P 1'
#
loop_
_entity.id
_entity.type
_entity.pdbx_description
1 polymer ?
#
loop_
_entity_poly.entity_id
_entity_poly.type
_entity_poly.pdbx_seq_one_letter_code
_entity_poly.pdbx_strand_id
1 'polypeptide(L)'
;MPVSHNFKKIANTIKIYSVVQILLVLLLGYMGVVFQAKLQAIGRGSNFMNAVLISFVLQLLFFYPIRRFALAEANRDLAASASDISAEELNKLTKKARFADVVKAFIVVFYIIFMYRMPNEPVILSIVFFSFILTILSYFQCYNFAAKKLMKEWLAR
;
A
#
# COMPACT_ATOMS: atom_id res chain seq x y z
N MET A 1 -1.80 36.02 -5.81
CA MET A 1 -1.86 35.70 -4.37
C MET A 1 -1.27 34.31 -4.19
N PRO A 2 -0.48 34.04 -3.14
CA PRO A 2 0.04 32.69 -2.92
C PRO A 2 -1.13 31.73 -2.72
N VAL A 3 -1.14 30.62 -3.46
CA VAL A 3 -2.20 29.62 -3.41
C VAL A 3 -2.21 28.97 -2.02
N SER A 4 -3.26 29.22 -1.24
CA SER A 4 -3.41 28.61 0.09
C SER A 4 -3.78 27.13 -0.07
N HIS A 5 -3.08 26.24 0.65
CA HIS A 5 -3.37 24.81 0.63
C HIS A 5 -3.96 24.35 1.95
N ASN A 6 -5.08 23.62 1.91
CA ASN A 6 -5.65 23.00 3.12
C ASN A 6 -5.13 21.57 3.30
N PHE A 7 -4.04 21.44 4.06
CA PHE A 7 -3.40 20.15 4.31
C PHE A 7 -4.15 19.23 5.29
N LYS A 8 -5.23 19.68 5.94
CA LYS A 8 -5.92 18.91 6.99
C LYS A 8 -6.37 17.53 6.51
N LYS A 9 -6.85 17.44 5.27
CA LYS A 9 -7.27 16.17 4.66
C LYS A 9 -6.09 15.22 4.47
N ILE A 10 -4.97 15.71 3.92
CA ILE A 10 -3.76 14.91 3.67
C ILE A 10 -3.15 14.43 5.00
N ALA A 11 -3.09 15.30 6.01
CA ALA A 11 -2.61 14.95 7.34
C ALA A 11 -3.44 13.83 7.99
N ASN A 12 -4.78 13.90 7.88
CA ASN A 12 -5.67 12.85 8.35
C ASN A 12 -5.45 11.53 7.61
N THR A 13 -5.29 11.56 6.28
CA THR A 13 -4.98 10.37 5.48
C THR A 13 -3.67 9.72 5.95
N ILE A 14 -2.62 10.51 6.17
CA ILE A 14 -1.33 10.00 6.67
C ILE A 14 -1.51 9.31 8.04
N LYS A 15 -2.31 9.90 8.93
CA LYS A 15 -2.59 9.33 10.26
C LYS A 15 -3.31 7.98 10.13
N ILE A 16 -4.35 7.91 9.30
CA ILE A 16 -5.08 6.66 9.05
C ILE A 16 -4.14 5.60 8.50
N TYR A 17 -3.35 5.94 7.47
CA TYR A 17 -2.39 5.00 6.88
C TYR A 17 -1.34 4.53 7.89
N SER A 18 -0.86 5.41 8.77
CA SER A 18 0.08 5.03 9.82
C SER A 18 -0.52 4.03 10.81
N VAL A 19 -1.78 4.21 11.21
CA VAL A 19 -2.49 3.27 12.09
C VAL A 19 -2.70 1.92 11.38
N VAL A 20 -3.15 1.93 10.13
CA VAL A 20 -3.36 0.70 9.36
C VAL A 20 -2.04 -0.04 9.15
N GLN A 21 -0.93 0.66 8.94
CA GLN A 21 0.40 0.05 8.83
C GLN A 21 0.78 -0.73 10.09
N ILE A 22 0.55 -0.17 11.27
CA ILE A 22 0.83 -0.86 12.54
C ILE A 22 0.01 -2.15 12.62
N LEU A 23 -1.29 -2.08 12.31
CA LEU A 23 -2.16 -3.25 12.31
C LEU A 23 -1.69 -4.32 11.30
N LEU A 24 -1.27 -3.92 10.11
CA LEU A 24 -0.77 -4.82 9.07
C LEU A 24 0.56 -5.47 9.46
N VAL A 25 1.47 -4.75 10.13
CA VAL A 25 2.72 -5.33 10.64
C VAL A 25 2.44 -6.37 11.73
N LEU A 26 1.52 -6.09 12.65
CA LEU A 26 1.09 -7.06 13.66
C LEU A 26 0.46 -8.30 13.03
N LEU A 27 -0.40 -8.11 12.02
CA LEU A 27 -1.02 -9.20 11.26
C LEU A 27 0.03 -10.04 10.53
N LEU A 28 1.04 -9.40 9.93
CA LEU A 28 2.15 -10.09 9.26
C LEU A 28 2.95 -10.96 10.24
N GLY A 29 3.25 -10.44 11.43
CA GLY A 29 3.91 -11.20 12.50
C GLY A 29 3.07 -12.39 12.97
N TYR A 30 1.79 -12.17 13.27
CA TYR A 30 0.86 -13.22 13.70
C TYR A 30 0.75 -14.33 12.65
N MET A 31 0.52 -13.97 11.38
CA MET A 31 0.41 -14.95 10.30
C MET A 31 1.73 -15.65 10.01
N GLY A 32 2.86 -14.97 10.23
CA GLY A 32 4.19 -15.59 10.24
C GLY A 32 4.26 -16.81 11.16
N VAL A 33 3.86 -16.63 12.42
CA VAL A 33 3.82 -17.71 13.41
C VAL A 33 2.86 -18.82 12.99
N VAL A 34 1.67 -18.46 12.51
CA VAL A 34 0.65 -19.44 12.06
C VAL A 34 1.16 -20.28 10.88
N PHE A 35 1.76 -19.66 9.86
CA PHE A 35 2.30 -20.38 8.70
C PHE A 35 3.51 -21.23 9.07
N GLN A 36 4.39 -20.73 9.94
CA GLN A 36 5.52 -21.51 10.45
C GLN A 36 5.04 -22.77 11.18
N ALA A 37 4.08 -22.64 12.10
CA ALA A 37 3.51 -23.77 12.83
C ALA A 37 2.85 -24.79 11.88
N LYS A 38 2.08 -24.32 10.89
CA LYS A 38 1.49 -25.19 9.86
C LYS A 38 2.54 -25.93 9.03
N LEU A 39 3.61 -25.26 8.63
CA LEU A 39 4.70 -25.86 7.86
C LEU A 39 5.51 -26.87 8.69
N GLN A 40 5.73 -26.60 9.97
CA GLN A 40 6.36 -27.54 10.89
C GLN A 40 5.51 -28.80 11.08
N ALA A 41 4.19 -28.66 11.22
CA ALA A 41 3.27 -29.78 11.39
C ALA A 41 3.29 -30.76 10.20
N ILE A 42 3.64 -30.30 8.99
CA ILE A 42 3.79 -31.14 7.79
C ILE A 42 5.24 -31.49 7.45
N GLY A 43 6.18 -31.28 8.37
CA GLY A 43 7.60 -31.60 8.18
C GLY A 43 8.36 -30.69 7.20
N ARG A 44 7.78 -29.54 6.82
CA ARG A 44 8.33 -28.57 5.84
C ARG A 44 8.72 -27.24 6.47
N GLY A 45 9.08 -27.23 7.76
CA GLY A 45 9.41 -26.00 8.49
C GLY A 45 10.53 -25.16 7.86
N SER A 46 11.51 -25.80 7.21
CA SER A 46 12.61 -25.11 6.50
C SER A 46 12.13 -24.25 5.33
N ASN A 47 10.99 -24.57 4.72
CA ASN A 47 10.44 -23.83 3.59
C ASN A 47 9.81 -22.49 3.99
N PHE A 48 9.57 -22.25 5.28
CA PHE A 48 9.02 -20.98 5.75
C PHE A 48 9.93 -19.81 5.41
N MET A 49 11.24 -19.95 5.66
CA MET A 49 12.20 -18.88 5.36
C MET A 49 12.29 -18.62 3.85
N ASN A 50 12.20 -19.66 3.03
CA ASN A 50 12.14 -19.52 1.58
C ASN A 50 10.91 -18.73 1.15
N ALA A 51 9.74 -19.00 1.73
CA ALA A 51 8.52 -18.25 1.45
C ALA A 51 8.65 -16.76 1.83
N VAL A 52 9.25 -16.47 2.98
CA VAL A 52 9.54 -15.09 3.40
C VAL A 52 10.47 -14.42 2.40
N LEU A 53 11.59 -15.05 2.05
CA LEU A 53 12.58 -14.50 1.11
C LEU A 53 11.98 -14.24 -0.27
N ILE A 54 11.22 -15.19 -0.82
CA ILE A 54 10.53 -15.03 -2.11
C ILE A 54 9.57 -13.84 -2.05
N SER A 55 8.83 -13.68 -0.97
CA SER A 55 7.89 -12.55 -0.79
C SER A 55 8.63 -11.20 -0.78
N PHE A 56 9.81 -11.12 -0.15
CA PHE A 56 10.65 -9.93 -0.21
C PHE A 56 11.20 -9.66 -1.61
N VAL A 57 11.60 -10.69 -2.36
CA VAL A 57 12.05 -10.54 -3.75
C VAL A 57 10.91 -10.01 -4.63
N LEU A 58 9.71 -10.59 -4.52
CA LEU A 58 8.51 -10.08 -5.21
C LEU A 58 8.23 -8.63 -4.81
N GLN A 59 8.39 -8.30 -3.53
CA GLN A 59 8.19 -6.95 -3.05
C GLN A 59 9.18 -5.96 -3.65
N LEU A 60 10.45 -6.34 -3.80
CA LEU A 60 11.46 -5.49 -4.47
C LEU A 60 11.12 -5.27 -5.95
N LEU A 61 10.66 -6.31 -6.64
CA LEU A 61 10.21 -6.20 -8.03
C LEU A 61 9.02 -5.22 -8.16
N PHE A 62 8.05 -5.30 -7.24
CA PHE A 62 6.88 -4.42 -7.24
C PHE A 62 7.13 -3.04 -6.62
N PHE A 63 8.27 -2.82 -5.97
CA PHE A 63 8.54 -1.58 -5.26
C PHE A 63 8.50 -0.35 -6.18
N TYR A 64 9.14 -0.43 -7.35
CA TYR A 64 9.16 0.70 -8.31
C TYR A 64 7.75 1.11 -8.78
N PRO A 65 6.89 0.21 -9.30
CA PRO A 65 5.55 0.60 -9.71
C PRO A 65 4.70 1.10 -8.54
N ILE A 66 4.80 0.48 -7.35
CA ILE A 66 4.09 0.93 -6.15
C ILE A 66 4.50 2.35 -5.78
N ARG A 67 5.81 2.63 -5.74
CA ARG A 67 6.34 3.95 -5.42
C ARG A 67 5.86 5.00 -6.43
N ARG A 68 5.91 4.69 -7.73
CA ARG A 68 5.46 5.61 -8.79
C ARG A 68 3.97 5.93 -8.64
N PHE A 69 3.16 4.92 -8.38
CA PHE A 69 1.72 5.06 -8.19
C PHE A 69 1.39 5.89 -6.95
N ALA A 70 2.00 5.58 -5.81
CA ALA A 70 1.79 6.31 -4.55
C ALA A 70 2.22 7.78 -4.64
N LEU A 71 3.34 8.07 -5.32
CA LEU A 71 3.79 9.44 -5.58
C LEU A 71 2.79 10.22 -6.45
N ALA A 72 2.25 9.58 -7.50
CA ALA A 72 1.26 10.21 -8.37
C ALA A 72 -0.03 10.55 -7.60
N GLU A 73 -0.48 9.67 -6.71
CA GLU A 73 -1.63 9.96 -5.85
C GLU A 73 -1.36 11.06 -4.83
N ALA A 74 -0.20 11.06 -4.16
CA ALA A 74 0.16 12.12 -3.23
C ALA A 74 0.20 13.50 -3.91
N ASN A 75 0.74 13.58 -5.14
CA ASN A 75 0.74 14.80 -5.94
C ASN A 75 -0.68 15.22 -6.35
N ARG A 76 -1.53 14.27 -6.75
CA ARG A 76 -2.93 14.54 -7.09
C ARG A 76 -3.69 15.11 -5.90
N ASP A 77 -3.51 14.52 -4.73
CA ASP A 77 -4.21 14.92 -3.51
C ASP A 77 -3.71 16.28 -3.00
N LEU A 78 -2.42 16.57 -3.17
CA LEU A 78 -1.87 17.91 -2.96
C LEU A 78 -2.51 18.93 -3.92
N ALA A 79 -2.53 18.65 -5.23
CA ALA A 79 -3.13 19.55 -6.22
C ALA A 79 -4.62 19.80 -5.94
N ALA A 80 -5.35 18.78 -5.47
CA ALA A 80 -6.75 18.90 -5.09
C ALA A 80 -6.99 19.69 -3.78
N SER A 81 -5.92 20.02 -3.03
CA SER A 81 -6.00 20.78 -1.78
C SER A 81 -5.75 22.28 -1.94
N ALA A 82 -5.48 22.74 -3.17
CA ALA A 82 -5.36 24.16 -3.53
C ALA A 82 -6.70 24.90 -3.35
N SER A 83 -6.66 26.09 -2.73
CA SER A 83 -7.84 26.89 -2.41
C SER A 83 -8.55 27.50 -3.61
N ASP A 84 -7.87 27.65 -4.74
CA ASP A 84 -8.31 28.34 -5.95
C ASP A 84 -8.56 27.39 -7.13
N ILE A 85 -8.70 26.08 -6.86
CA ILE A 85 -8.88 25.09 -7.91
C ILE A 85 -10.20 25.29 -8.67
N SER A 86 -10.13 25.31 -10.00
CA SER A 86 -11.32 25.41 -10.85
C SER A 86 -12.17 24.14 -10.77
N ALA A 87 -13.48 24.26 -10.97
CA ALA A 87 -14.39 23.10 -10.97
C ALA A 87 -14.02 22.06 -12.05
N GLU A 88 -13.49 22.52 -13.19
CA GLU A 88 -13.04 21.64 -14.27
C GLU A 88 -11.79 20.84 -13.88
N GLU A 89 -10.80 21.47 -13.26
CA GLU A 89 -9.59 20.80 -12.77
C GLU A 89 -9.91 19.83 -11.64
N LEU A 90 -10.78 20.22 -10.71
CA LEU A 90 -11.24 19.35 -9.63
C LEU A 90 -11.91 18.09 -10.17
N ASN A 91 -12.71 18.20 -11.25
CA ASN A 91 -13.34 17.06 -11.91
C ASN A 91 -12.28 16.14 -12.56
N LYS A 92 -11.26 16.71 -13.22
CA LYS A 92 -10.13 15.93 -13.78
C LYS A 92 -9.37 15.16 -12.70
N LEU A 93 -9.08 15.79 -11.56
CA LEU A 93 -8.43 15.13 -10.42
C LEU A 93 -9.31 14.04 -9.81
N THR A 94 -10.62 14.28 -9.71
CA THR A 94 -11.59 13.29 -9.21
C THR A 94 -11.66 12.06 -10.11
N LYS A 95 -11.66 12.22 -11.44
CA LYS A 95 -11.61 11.09 -12.38
C LYS A 95 -10.33 10.26 -12.20
N LYS A 96 -9.18 10.93 -12.03
CA LYS A 96 -7.90 10.26 -11.72
C LYS A 96 -7.96 9.53 -10.37
N ALA A 97 -8.67 10.07 -9.38
CA ALA A 97 -8.90 9.41 -8.10
C ALA A 97 -9.69 8.12 -8.25
N ARG A 98 -10.83 8.16 -8.94
CA ARG A 98 -11.65 6.97 -9.18
C ARG A 98 -10.88 5.87 -9.93
N PHE A 99 -10.10 6.23 -10.94
CA PHE A 99 -9.27 5.26 -11.65
C PHE A 99 -8.25 4.59 -10.73
N ALA A 100 -7.58 5.37 -9.88
CA ALA A 100 -6.64 4.82 -8.91
C ALA A 100 -7.32 3.89 -7.89
N ASP A 101 -8.53 4.24 -7.45
CA ASP A 101 -9.33 3.39 -6.55
C ASP A 101 -9.73 2.07 -7.21
N VAL A 102 -10.09 2.08 -8.50
CA VAL A 102 -10.36 0.86 -9.28
C VAL A 102 -9.12 -0.02 -9.37
N VAL A 103 -7.94 0.56 -9.64
CA VAL A 103 -6.68 -0.19 -9.69
C VAL A 103 -6.37 -0.84 -8.34
N LYS A 104 -6.49 -0.09 -7.24
CA LYS A 104 -6.30 -0.62 -5.88
C LYS A 104 -7.28 -1.75 -5.57
N ALA A 105 -8.56 -1.56 -5.90
CA ALA A 105 -9.59 -2.58 -5.71
C ALA A 105 -9.29 -3.85 -6.52
N PHE A 106 -8.86 -3.71 -7.78
CA PHE A 106 -8.49 -4.84 -8.62
C PHE A 106 -7.32 -5.63 -8.03
N ILE A 107 -6.28 -4.95 -7.52
CA ILE A 107 -5.15 -5.62 -6.84
C ILE A 107 -5.65 -6.39 -5.61
N VAL A 108 -6.48 -5.78 -4.77
CA VAL A 108 -7.03 -6.45 -3.57
C VAL A 108 -7.86 -7.68 -3.95
N VAL A 109 -8.77 -7.52 -4.92
CA VAL A 109 -9.63 -8.62 -5.40
C VAL A 109 -8.79 -9.74 -6.02
N PHE A 110 -7.75 -9.40 -6.80
CA PHE A 110 -6.82 -10.38 -7.37
C PHE A 110 -6.18 -11.24 -6.27
N TYR A 111 -5.63 -10.63 -5.22
CA TYR A 111 -5.03 -11.37 -4.11
C TYR A 111 -6.04 -12.22 -3.35
N ILE A 112 -7.24 -11.70 -3.08
CA ILE A 112 -8.31 -12.45 -2.39
C ILE A 112 -8.72 -13.68 -3.20
N ILE A 113 -8.97 -13.51 -4.49
CA ILE A 113 -9.32 -14.62 -5.39
C ILE A 113 -8.19 -15.65 -5.44
N PHE A 114 -6.95 -15.20 -5.54
CA PHE A 114 -5.79 -16.10 -5.59
C PHE A 114 -5.63 -16.90 -4.30
N MET A 115 -5.78 -16.27 -3.13
CA MET A 115 -5.76 -16.96 -1.82
C MET A 115 -6.91 -17.95 -1.68
N TYR A 116 -8.11 -17.61 -2.15
CA TYR A 116 -9.28 -18.50 -2.08
C TYR A 116 -9.16 -19.69 -3.04
N ARG A 117 -8.60 -19.48 -4.24
CA ARG A 117 -8.44 -20.51 -5.28
C ARG A 117 -7.21 -21.39 -5.10
N MET A 118 -6.35 -21.10 -4.12
CA MET A 118 -5.19 -21.92 -3.77
C MET A 118 -5.42 -22.71 -2.47
N PRO A 119 -6.28 -23.73 -2.44
CA PRO A 119 -6.41 -24.58 -1.27
C PRO A 119 -5.18 -25.50 -1.14
N ASN A 120 -4.70 -25.61 0.11
CA ASN A 120 -3.86 -26.71 0.63
C ASN A 120 -2.35 -26.73 0.35
N GLU A 121 -1.73 -25.66 -0.16
CA GLU A 121 -0.26 -25.53 -0.09
C GLU A 121 0.16 -24.34 0.79
N PRO A 122 0.46 -24.57 2.09
CA PRO A 122 0.89 -23.55 3.03
C PRO A 122 2.06 -22.68 2.57
N VAL A 123 3.02 -23.23 1.81
CA VAL A 123 4.17 -22.45 1.30
C VAL A 123 3.69 -21.36 0.35
N ILE A 124 2.95 -21.73 -0.69
CA ILE A 124 2.48 -20.77 -1.70
C ILE A 124 1.51 -19.78 -1.07
N LEU A 125 0.61 -20.26 -0.21
CA LEU A 125 -0.34 -19.40 0.50
C LEU A 125 0.38 -18.35 1.35
N SER A 126 1.46 -18.73 2.04
CA SER A 126 2.28 -17.78 2.80
C SER A 126 2.98 -16.75 1.91
N ILE A 127 3.50 -17.16 0.74
CA ILE A 127 4.11 -16.24 -0.23
C ILE A 127 3.10 -15.20 -0.71
N VAL A 128 1.92 -15.65 -1.12
CA VAL A 128 0.84 -14.78 -1.61
C VAL A 128 0.39 -13.83 -0.52
N PHE A 129 0.19 -14.34 0.70
CA PHE A 129 -0.25 -13.54 1.84
C PHE A 129 0.78 -12.48 2.22
N PHE A 130 2.06 -12.85 2.37
CA PHE A 130 3.10 -11.88 2.70
C PHE A 130 3.28 -10.85 1.59
N SER A 131 3.28 -11.28 0.32
CA SER A 131 3.36 -10.36 -0.82
C SER A 131 2.20 -9.37 -0.85
N PHE A 132 0.98 -9.82 -0.53
CA PHE A 132 -0.20 -8.96 -0.43
C PHE A 132 -0.03 -7.89 0.66
N ILE A 133 0.31 -8.31 1.88
CA ILE A 133 0.48 -7.38 3.00
C ILE A 133 1.63 -6.42 2.76
N LEU A 134 2.78 -6.91 2.25
CA LEU A 134 3.92 -6.07 1.91
C LEU A 134 3.61 -5.06 0.80
N THR A 135 2.78 -5.44 -0.18
CA THR A 135 2.31 -4.53 -1.24
C THR A 135 1.50 -3.37 -0.65
N ILE A 136 0.53 -3.66 0.22
CA ILE A 136 -0.28 -2.63 0.89
C ILE A 136 0.59 -1.76 1.80
N LEU A 137 1.45 -2.38 2.61
CA LEU A 137 2.37 -1.67 3.50
C LEU A 137 3.26 -0.70 2.73
N SER A 138 3.87 -1.18 1.64
CA SER A 138 4.78 -0.36 0.83
C SER A 138 4.05 0.77 0.13
N TYR A 139 2.81 0.54 -0.33
CA TYR A 139 1.97 1.59 -0.87
C TYR A 139 1.73 2.71 0.17
N PHE A 140 1.29 2.34 1.39
CA PHE A 140 1.07 3.31 2.45
C PHE A 140 2.36 4.02 2.87
N GLN A 141 3.50 3.32 2.91
CA GLN A 141 4.80 3.89 3.27
C GLN A 141 5.24 4.91 2.22
N CYS A 142 5.15 4.54 0.94
CA CYS A 142 5.50 5.41 -0.17
C CYS A 142 4.59 6.64 -0.21
N TYR A 143 3.28 6.47 -0.02
CA TYR A 143 2.33 7.58 0.01
C TYR A 143 2.62 8.52 1.17
N ASN A 144 2.76 8.00 2.40
CA ASN A 144 3.04 8.81 3.58
C ASN A 144 4.35 9.59 3.44
N PHE A 145 5.40 8.96 2.91
CA PHE A 145 6.68 9.61 2.65
C PHE A 145 6.53 10.71 1.60
N ALA A 146 5.90 10.42 0.46
CA ALA A 146 5.67 11.38 -0.61
C ALA A 146 4.84 12.59 -0.13
N ALA A 147 3.72 12.34 0.54
CA ALA A 147 2.83 13.39 1.03
C ALA A 147 3.54 14.29 2.06
N LYS A 148 4.28 13.71 3.02
CA LYS A 148 5.07 14.49 3.99
C LYS A 148 6.15 15.35 3.31
N LYS A 149 6.86 14.77 2.34
CA LYS A 149 7.90 15.48 1.58
C LYS A 149 7.30 16.66 0.81
N LEU A 150 6.21 16.41 0.08
CA LEU A 150 5.53 17.43 -0.73
C LEU A 150 4.95 18.56 0.13
N MET A 151 4.33 18.26 1.28
CA MET A 151 3.86 19.29 2.21
C MET A 151 5.01 20.15 2.75
N LYS A 152 6.14 19.53 3.11
CA LYS A 152 7.33 20.25 3.60
C LYS A 152 7.91 21.17 2.51
N GLU A 153 8.00 20.69 1.27
CA GLU A 153 8.51 21.47 0.14
C GLU A 153 7.61 22.68 -0.18
N TRP A 154 6.30 22.56 0.02
CA TRP A 154 5.37 23.66 -0.17
C TRP A 154 5.44 24.70 0.94
N LEU A 155 5.57 24.27 2.20
CA LEU A 155 5.72 25.18 3.34
C LEU A 155 7.04 25.95 3.37
N ALA A 156 8.06 25.48 2.64
CA ALA A 156 9.36 26.12 2.54
C ALA A 156 9.46 27.15 1.39
N ARG A 157 8.41 27.27 0.57
CA ARG A 157 8.28 28.27 -0.51
C ARG A 157 7.45 29.46 -0.03
#